data_AF-A0A928J591-F1
#
_entry.id   AF-A0A928J591-F1
#
_cell.length_a   1.000
_cell.length_b   1.000
_cell.length_c   1.000
_cell.angle_alpha   90.00
_cell.angle_beta   90.00
_cell.angle_gamma   90.00
#
_symmetry.space_group_name_H-M   'P 1'
#
loop_
_entity.id
_entity.type
_entity.pdbx_description
1 polymer ?
#
loop_
_entity_poly.entity_id
_entity_poly.type
_entity_poly.pdbx_seq_one_letter_code
_entity_poly.pdbx_strand_id
1 'polypeptide(L)'
;MQNDFKKLQAKDARIKELTAENSRLRRENDDLKKELNEAYGNSSRTKHSDKYKHALDMRSQLEYTFSKKSYISYLYAHLSHTSFFNIYRRILRFVRRYSLLTTTLKIASVVFLTVETAALFVISSSALFVSIIMALIASQIVGLFTVFIRHEHVRHNKIFLKNKNVTVFFPHKSSIGRSDFFRGYVNECANQNNSAVIVVSPFVFNGIGVSGNKKRFGICRYDGENVLIVRRSYYFLLKEHVIDKVCKSVTEIY
;
A
#
# COMPACT_ATOMS: atom_id res chain seq x y z
N MET A 1 -56.20 -6.51 85.27
CA MET A 1 -56.45 -6.53 83.81
C MET A 1 -57.30 -5.37 83.30
N GLN A 2 -58.50 -5.09 83.85
CA GLN A 2 -59.35 -3.99 83.34
C GLN A 2 -58.77 -2.57 83.56
N ASN A 3 -57.97 -2.38 84.62
CA ASN A 3 -57.32 -1.09 84.93
C ASN A 3 -56.13 -0.78 84.01
N ASP A 4 -55.43 -1.80 83.51
CA ASP A 4 -54.26 -1.62 82.65
C ASP A 4 -54.67 -1.25 81.22
N PHE A 5 -55.81 -1.76 80.76
CA PHE A 5 -56.38 -1.42 79.45
C PHE A 5 -56.83 0.05 79.38
N LYS A 6 -57.45 0.56 80.45
CA LYS A 6 -57.80 2.00 80.56
C LYS A 6 -56.55 2.89 80.58
N LYS A 7 -55.48 2.46 81.25
CA LYS A 7 -54.19 3.18 81.22
C LYS A 7 -53.55 3.17 79.84
N LEU A 8 -53.68 2.08 79.07
CA LEU A 8 -53.17 1.99 77.70
C LEU A 8 -53.92 2.95 76.76
N GLN A 9 -55.25 2.96 76.83
CA GLN A 9 -56.07 3.87 76.02
C GLN A 9 -55.81 5.34 76.36
N ALA A 10 -55.60 5.67 77.63
CA ALA A 10 -55.21 7.02 78.04
C ALA A 10 -53.83 7.42 77.49
N LYS A 11 -52.87 6.48 77.43
CA LYS A 11 -51.54 6.73 76.83
C LYS A 11 -51.63 6.93 75.31
N ASP A 12 -52.43 6.12 74.61
CA ASP A 12 -52.62 6.26 73.16
C ASP A 12 -53.31 7.57 72.79
N ALA A 13 -54.30 7.99 73.60
CA ALA A 13 -54.92 9.31 73.46
C ALA A 13 -53.89 10.43 73.68
N ARG A 14 -53.02 10.29 74.69
CA ARG A 14 -51.96 11.27 74.96
C ARG A 14 -50.90 11.31 73.86
N ILE A 15 -50.55 10.18 73.26
CA ILE A 15 -49.63 10.13 72.11
C ILE A 15 -50.24 10.84 70.92
N LYS A 16 -51.54 10.61 70.63
CA LYS A 16 -52.23 11.31 69.54
C LYS A 16 -52.25 12.83 69.76
N GLU A 17 -52.56 13.26 70.98
CA GLU A 17 -52.53 14.68 71.35
C GLU A 17 -51.12 15.29 71.17
N LEU A 18 -50.08 14.62 71.69
CA LEU A 18 -48.69 15.07 71.55
C LEU A 18 -48.20 15.08 70.09
N THR A 19 -48.71 14.17 69.24
CA THR A 19 -48.39 14.18 67.80
C THR A 19 -49.08 15.34 67.07
N ALA A 20 -50.33 15.64 67.43
CA ALA A 20 -51.06 16.78 66.91
C ALA A 20 -50.39 18.10 67.34
N GLU A 21 -50.00 18.20 68.61
CA GLU A 21 -49.28 19.35 69.17
C GLU A 21 -47.91 19.53 68.51
N ASN A 22 -47.14 18.46 68.32
CA ASN A 22 -45.88 18.53 67.58
C ASN A 22 -46.08 19.01 66.13
N SER A 23 -47.13 18.56 65.45
CA SER A 23 -47.42 19.02 64.09
C SER A 23 -47.79 20.51 64.05
N ARG A 24 -48.49 21.00 65.08
CA ARG A 24 -48.84 22.42 65.23
C ARG A 24 -47.60 23.27 65.51
N LEU A 25 -46.76 22.85 66.46
CA LEU A 25 -45.51 23.52 66.80
C LEU A 25 -44.53 23.54 65.62
N ARG A 26 -44.55 22.53 64.75
CA ARG A 26 -43.74 22.55 63.50
C ARG A 26 -44.22 23.63 62.54
N ARG A 27 -45.53 23.75 62.33
CA ARG A 27 -46.11 24.82 61.50
C ARG A 27 -45.80 26.20 62.06
N GLU A 28 -45.95 26.38 63.36
CA GLU A 28 -45.64 27.64 64.05
C GLU A 28 -44.14 27.98 63.97
N ASN A 29 -43.26 26.98 64.08
CA ASN A 29 -41.82 27.19 63.83
C ASN A 29 -41.52 27.56 62.38
N ASP A 30 -42.24 27.02 61.41
CA ASP A 30 -42.05 27.34 59.99
C ASP A 30 -42.58 28.74 59.67
N ASP A 31 -43.72 29.12 60.26
CA ASP A 31 -44.28 30.47 60.17
C ASP A 31 -43.38 31.50 60.85
N LEU A 32 -42.87 31.21 62.06
CA LEU A 32 -41.90 32.05 62.75
C LEU A 32 -40.57 32.13 62.00
N LYS A 33 -40.09 31.05 61.36
CA LYS A 33 -38.91 31.12 60.49
C LYS A 33 -39.16 31.99 59.27
N LYS A 34 -40.37 31.95 58.70
CA LYS A 34 -40.74 32.79 57.57
C LYS A 34 -40.82 34.25 57.98
N GLU A 35 -41.48 34.55 59.10
CA GLU A 35 -41.56 35.89 59.69
C GLU A 35 -40.17 36.40 60.09
N LEU A 36 -39.30 35.55 60.63
CA LEU A 36 -37.92 35.91 60.98
C LEU A 36 -37.06 36.10 59.72
N ASN A 37 -37.27 35.33 58.64
CA ASN A 37 -36.60 35.58 57.36
C ASN A 37 -37.10 36.86 56.68
N GLU A 38 -38.37 37.21 56.85
CA GLU A 38 -38.97 38.47 56.34
C GLU A 38 -38.51 39.68 57.18
N ALA A 39 -38.45 39.55 58.52
CA ALA A 39 -38.01 40.60 59.45
C ALA A 39 -36.48 40.83 59.42
N TYR A 40 -35.68 39.78 59.18
CA TYR A 40 -34.23 39.89 59.02
C TYR A 40 -33.77 39.97 57.56
N GLY A 41 -34.72 40.12 56.61
CA GLY A 41 -34.45 40.33 55.18
C GLY A 41 -33.71 41.63 54.87
N ASN A 42 -33.54 42.53 55.85
CA ASN A 42 -32.75 43.75 55.73
C ASN A 42 -31.73 43.85 56.89
N SER A 43 -30.46 43.68 56.54
CA SER A 43 -29.25 43.97 57.33
C SER A 43 -28.82 42.97 58.42
N SER A 44 -27.62 42.41 58.18
CA SER A 44 -26.60 42.10 59.21
C SER A 44 -26.68 40.78 59.97
N ARG A 45 -26.61 39.63 59.27
CA ARG A 45 -26.23 38.34 59.92
C ARG A 45 -25.40 37.36 59.08
N THR A 46 -24.66 37.86 58.10
CA THR A 46 -23.82 37.10 57.14
C THR A 46 -22.51 36.51 57.71
N LYS A 47 -22.26 36.52 59.02
CA LYS A 47 -21.03 35.91 59.58
C LYS A 47 -21.22 34.94 60.73
N HIS A 48 -22.36 34.94 61.41
CA HIS A 48 -22.61 34.02 62.53
C HIS A 48 -23.68 32.96 62.23
N SER A 49 -24.55 33.21 61.25
CA SER A 49 -25.60 32.28 60.79
C SER A 49 -25.05 31.21 59.86
N ASP A 50 -24.06 31.53 59.02
CA ASP A 50 -23.51 30.59 58.04
C ASP A 50 -22.86 29.37 58.70
N LYS A 51 -22.17 29.53 59.84
CA LYS A 51 -21.54 28.39 60.53
C LYS A 51 -22.56 27.41 61.13
N TYR A 52 -23.70 27.93 61.59
CA TYR A 52 -24.81 27.11 62.10
C TYR A 52 -25.67 26.55 60.99
N LYS A 53 -25.95 27.31 59.91
CA LYS A 53 -26.64 26.82 58.71
C LYS A 53 -25.84 25.72 58.03
N HIS A 54 -24.52 25.86 57.88
CA HIS A 54 -23.68 24.83 57.29
C HIS A 54 -23.66 23.55 58.14
N ALA A 55 -23.64 23.67 59.47
CA ALA A 55 -23.69 22.53 60.38
C ALA A 55 -25.09 21.85 60.38
N LEU A 56 -26.16 22.64 60.25
CA LEU A 56 -27.54 22.15 60.19
C LEU A 56 -27.85 21.50 58.83
N ASP A 57 -27.39 22.08 57.72
CA ASP A 57 -27.48 21.50 56.38
C ASP A 57 -26.62 20.26 56.25
N MET A 58 -25.45 20.23 56.88
CA MET A 58 -24.63 19.02 56.92
C MET A 58 -25.32 17.91 57.72
N ARG A 59 -25.99 18.24 58.84
CA ARG A 59 -26.79 17.27 59.61
C ARG A 59 -28.04 16.79 58.86
N SER A 60 -28.78 17.68 58.21
CA SER A 60 -29.98 17.32 57.45
C SER A 60 -29.64 16.51 56.20
N GLN A 61 -28.52 16.81 55.54
CA GLN A 61 -28.00 16.01 54.43
C GLN A 61 -27.48 14.66 54.88
N LEU A 62 -26.81 14.57 56.04
CA LEU A 62 -26.42 13.29 56.65
C LEU A 62 -27.66 12.44 56.96
N GLU A 63 -28.68 12.99 57.61
CA GLU A 63 -29.94 12.30 57.89
C GLU A 63 -30.67 11.86 56.61
N TYR A 64 -30.67 12.69 55.56
CA TYR A 64 -31.26 12.35 54.26
C TYR A 64 -30.47 11.26 53.52
N THR A 65 -29.15 11.25 53.68
CA THR A 65 -28.25 10.24 53.08
C THR A 65 -28.38 8.89 53.79
N PHE A 66 -28.64 8.88 55.11
CA PHE A 66 -28.96 7.68 55.89
C PHE A 66 -30.40 7.18 55.71
N SER A 67 -31.30 7.98 55.14
CA SER A 67 -32.71 7.63 54.87
C SER A 67 -32.90 6.76 53.60
N LYS A 68 -31.87 6.62 52.75
CA LYS A 68 -31.97 5.85 51.49
C LYS A 68 -31.77 4.35 51.70
N LYS A 69 -32.76 3.55 51.28
CA LYS A 69 -32.86 2.10 51.50
C LYS A 69 -31.81 1.22 50.77
N SER A 70 -30.89 1.76 49.97
CA SER A 70 -29.91 0.97 49.21
C SER A 70 -28.50 1.55 49.25
N TYR A 71 -27.54 0.71 49.69
CA TYR A 71 -26.12 1.02 49.89
C TYR A 71 -25.40 1.49 48.60
N ILE A 72 -25.83 1.00 47.43
CA ILE A 72 -25.23 1.40 46.14
C ILE A 72 -25.62 2.83 45.76
N SER A 73 -26.86 3.24 46.05
CA SER A 73 -27.32 4.62 45.81
C SER A 73 -26.65 5.60 46.79
N TYR A 74 -26.39 5.15 48.03
CA TYR A 74 -25.60 5.88 49.02
C TYR A 74 -24.16 6.13 48.53
N LEU A 75 -23.46 5.08 48.07
CA LEU A 75 -22.10 5.20 47.55
C LEU A 75 -22.04 6.11 46.31
N TYR A 76 -23.00 5.97 45.38
CA TYR A 76 -23.04 6.79 44.18
C TYR A 76 -23.28 8.27 44.49
N ALA A 77 -24.21 8.58 45.41
CA ALA A 77 -24.45 9.96 45.84
C ALA A 77 -23.19 10.54 46.50
N HIS A 78 -22.55 9.79 47.38
CA HIS A 78 -21.33 10.23 48.06
C HIS A 78 -20.15 10.46 47.10
N LEU A 79 -19.99 9.60 46.09
CA LEU A 79 -18.99 9.78 45.02
C LEU A 79 -19.32 10.96 44.09
N SER A 80 -20.60 11.25 43.85
CA SER A 80 -20.99 12.34 42.95
C SER A 80 -20.71 13.74 43.52
N HIS A 81 -20.47 13.85 44.83
CA HIS A 81 -20.17 15.11 45.53
C HIS A 81 -18.66 15.38 45.73
N THR A 82 -17.76 14.47 45.33
CA THR A 82 -16.30 14.70 45.39
C THR A 82 -15.78 15.44 44.14
N SER A 83 -14.79 16.32 44.32
CA SER A 83 -14.21 17.16 43.24
C SER A 83 -13.68 16.34 42.05
N PHE A 84 -13.27 15.09 42.32
CA PHE A 84 -12.83 14.11 41.33
C PHE A 84 -13.88 13.79 40.26
N PHE A 85 -15.16 13.73 40.60
CA PHE A 85 -16.21 13.39 39.62
C PHE A 85 -16.48 14.55 38.64
N ASN A 86 -16.35 15.80 39.10
CA ASN A 86 -16.44 16.99 38.25
C ASN A 86 -15.25 17.11 37.31
N ILE A 87 -14.05 16.76 37.77
CA ILE A 87 -12.84 16.65 36.95
C ILE A 87 -13.01 15.55 35.89
N TYR A 88 -13.52 14.39 36.28
CA TYR A 88 -13.80 13.28 35.36
C TYR A 88 -14.79 13.67 34.24
N ARG A 89 -15.90 14.35 34.58
CA ARG A 89 -16.85 14.87 33.57
C ARG A 89 -16.27 15.99 32.70
N ARG A 90 -15.27 16.74 33.19
CA ARG A 90 -14.57 17.76 32.40
C ARG A 90 -13.68 17.08 31.37
N ILE A 91 -12.88 16.10 31.79
CA ILE A 91 -11.99 15.30 30.94
C ILE A 91 -12.80 14.56 29.85
N LEU A 92 -13.90 13.89 30.22
CA LEU A 92 -14.78 13.22 29.25
C LEU A 92 -15.36 14.17 28.19
N ARG A 93 -15.70 15.41 28.56
CA ARG A 93 -16.17 16.42 27.61
C ARG A 93 -15.06 16.90 26.67
N PHE A 94 -13.83 17.04 27.18
CA PHE A 94 -12.66 17.34 26.35
C PHE A 94 -12.40 16.21 25.34
N VAL A 95 -12.32 14.97 25.79
CA VAL A 95 -12.09 13.80 24.92
C VAL A 95 -13.17 13.67 23.84
N ARG A 96 -14.45 13.89 24.19
CA ARG A 96 -15.56 13.86 23.24
C ARG A 96 -15.47 14.98 22.19
N ARG A 97 -14.94 16.15 22.54
CA ARG A 97 -14.71 17.28 21.61
C ARG A 97 -13.54 17.01 20.64
N TYR A 98 -12.48 16.34 21.09
CA TYR A 98 -11.36 15.95 20.23
C TYR A 98 -11.69 14.77 19.30
N SER A 99 -12.58 13.86 19.69
CA SER A 99 -13.01 12.74 18.84
C SER A 99 -13.58 13.20 17.50
N LEU A 100 -14.43 14.25 17.48
CA LEU A 100 -14.99 14.78 16.24
C LEU A 100 -13.91 15.39 15.32
N LEU A 101 -12.96 16.13 15.90
CA LEU A 101 -11.84 16.72 15.16
C LEU A 101 -10.92 15.64 14.57
N THR A 102 -10.68 14.55 15.30
CA THR A 102 -9.91 13.42 14.78
C THR A 102 -10.66 12.68 13.67
N THR A 103 -11.99 12.59 13.73
CA THR A 103 -12.80 11.95 12.69
C THR A 103 -12.80 12.78 11.41
N THR A 104 -12.94 14.10 11.47
CA THR A 104 -12.88 14.96 10.29
C THR A 104 -11.50 14.95 9.64
N LEU A 105 -10.42 14.98 10.43
CA LEU A 105 -9.05 14.84 9.94
C LEU A 105 -8.80 13.48 9.27
N LYS A 106 -9.33 12.39 9.83
CA LYS A 106 -9.25 11.06 9.21
C LYS A 106 -10.00 10.98 7.88
N ILE A 107 -11.21 11.54 7.80
CA ILE A 107 -11.97 11.58 6.54
C ILE A 107 -11.21 12.42 5.51
N ALA A 108 -10.70 13.58 5.90
CA ALA A 108 -9.89 14.41 5.01
C ALA A 108 -8.65 13.66 4.52
N SER A 109 -7.89 12.99 5.40
CA SER A 109 -6.70 12.25 5.00
C SER A 109 -7.03 11.09 4.05
N VAL A 110 -8.14 10.37 4.27
CA VAL A 110 -8.59 9.32 3.36
C VAL A 110 -8.93 9.90 2.00
N VAL A 111 -9.66 11.02 1.95
CA VAL A 111 -9.99 11.69 0.69
C VAL A 111 -8.72 12.12 -0.05
N PHE A 112 -7.77 12.76 0.63
CA PHE A 112 -6.48 13.14 0.04
C PHE A 112 -5.72 11.94 -0.52
N LEU A 113 -5.62 10.84 0.24
CA LEU A 113 -4.96 9.61 -0.23
C LEU A 113 -5.67 9.00 -1.45
N THR A 114 -7.01 9.01 -1.47
CA THR A 114 -7.76 8.50 -2.64
C THR A 114 -7.55 9.35 -3.89
N VAL A 115 -7.42 10.67 -3.75
CA VAL A 115 -7.14 11.57 -4.88
C VAL A 115 -5.71 11.39 -5.38
N GLU A 116 -4.74 11.29 -4.47
CA GLU A 116 -3.33 11.08 -4.81
C GLU A 116 -3.12 9.73 -5.52
N THR A 117 -3.71 8.65 -4.99
CA THR A 117 -3.64 7.32 -5.63
C THR A 117 -4.32 7.31 -6.99
N ALA A 118 -5.45 8.01 -7.17
CA ALA A 118 -6.09 8.15 -8.47
C ALA A 118 -5.20 8.91 -9.48
N ALA A 119 -4.57 10.01 -9.06
CA ALA A 119 -3.65 10.77 -9.90
C ALA A 119 -2.44 9.93 -10.32
N LEU A 120 -1.81 9.24 -9.37
CA LEU A 120 -0.69 8.32 -9.63
C LEU A 120 -1.10 7.17 -10.56
N PHE A 121 -2.32 6.65 -10.42
CA PHE A 121 -2.85 5.63 -11.32
C PHE A 121 -3.00 6.15 -12.75
N VAL A 122 -3.53 7.36 -12.94
CA VAL A 122 -3.68 7.98 -14.26
C VAL A 122 -2.32 8.23 -14.92
N ILE A 123 -1.36 8.77 -14.15
CA ILE A 123 0.00 9.04 -14.66
C ILE A 123 0.71 7.72 -15.02
N SER A 124 0.63 6.71 -14.16
CA SER A 124 1.26 5.41 -14.41
C SER A 124 0.63 4.69 -15.60
N SER A 125 -0.71 4.69 -15.69
CA SER A 125 -1.44 4.08 -16.80
C SER A 125 -1.09 4.77 -18.12
N SER A 126 -1.12 6.09 -18.17
CA SER A 126 -0.74 6.85 -19.37
C SER A 126 0.72 6.61 -19.79
N ALA A 127 1.65 6.58 -18.83
CA ALA A 127 3.05 6.23 -19.10
C ALA A 127 3.20 4.83 -19.68
N LEU A 128 2.46 3.83 -19.16
CA LEU A 128 2.46 2.47 -19.68
C LEU A 128 1.90 2.42 -21.12
N PHE A 129 0.79 3.10 -21.40
CA PHE A 129 0.23 3.17 -22.75
C PHE A 129 1.22 3.77 -23.75
N VAL A 130 1.84 4.91 -23.39
CA VAL A 130 2.87 5.54 -24.23
C VAL A 130 4.06 4.60 -24.43
N SER A 131 4.53 3.93 -23.36
CA SER A 131 5.65 2.98 -23.45
C SER A 131 5.33 1.80 -24.36
N ILE A 132 4.12 1.25 -24.31
CA ILE A 132 3.70 0.13 -25.17
C ILE A 132 3.68 0.60 -26.63
N ILE A 133 3.09 1.76 -26.92
CA ILE A 133 3.03 2.30 -28.28
C ILE A 133 4.45 2.55 -28.82
N MET A 134 5.32 3.16 -28.02
CA MET A 134 6.71 3.40 -28.40
C MET A 134 7.49 2.11 -28.63
N ALA A 135 7.28 1.09 -27.79
CA ALA A 135 7.89 -0.22 -27.97
C ALA A 135 7.43 -0.91 -29.27
N LEU A 136 6.14 -0.81 -29.61
CA LEU A 136 5.61 -1.33 -30.87
C LEU A 136 6.24 -0.63 -32.07
N ILE A 137 6.30 0.71 -32.07
CA ILE A 137 6.94 1.49 -33.14
C ILE A 137 8.42 1.11 -33.27
N ALA A 138 9.16 1.05 -32.16
CA ALA A 138 10.56 0.65 -32.15
C ALA A 138 10.75 -0.77 -32.73
N SER A 139 9.87 -1.71 -32.38
CA SER A 139 9.90 -3.07 -32.92
C SER A 139 9.71 -3.09 -34.44
N GLN A 140 8.82 -2.25 -34.99
CA GLN A 140 8.62 -2.17 -36.45
C GLN A 140 9.85 -1.58 -37.15
N ILE A 141 10.45 -0.53 -36.58
CA ILE A 141 11.67 0.08 -37.13
C ILE A 141 12.82 -0.92 -37.15
N VAL A 142 13.04 -1.64 -36.04
CA VAL A 142 14.07 -2.69 -35.97
C VAL A 142 13.78 -3.80 -36.99
N GLY A 143 12.52 -4.23 -37.11
CA GLY A 143 12.10 -5.19 -38.13
C GLY A 143 12.45 -4.74 -39.54
N LEU A 144 12.05 -3.53 -39.94
CA LEU A 144 12.37 -2.95 -41.25
C LEU A 144 13.89 -2.85 -41.48
N PHE A 145 14.63 -2.39 -40.47
CA PHE A 145 16.09 -2.27 -40.57
C PHE A 145 16.77 -3.62 -40.79
N THR A 146 16.31 -4.69 -40.10
CA THR A 146 16.83 -6.04 -40.31
C THR A 146 16.54 -6.58 -41.70
N VAL A 147 15.36 -6.30 -42.26
CA VAL A 147 15.00 -6.68 -43.64
C VAL A 147 15.88 -5.95 -44.65
N PHE A 148 16.11 -4.66 -44.45
CA PHE A 148 16.96 -3.85 -45.34
C PHE A 148 18.41 -4.34 -45.35
N ILE A 149 19.01 -4.52 -44.17
CA ILE A 149 20.35 -5.09 -44.01
C ILE A 149 20.44 -6.46 -44.70
N ARG A 150 19.42 -7.31 -44.51
CA ARG A 150 19.38 -8.65 -45.14
C ARG A 150 19.40 -8.54 -46.67
N HIS A 151 18.61 -7.64 -47.24
CA HIS A 151 18.52 -7.44 -48.68
C HIS A 151 19.84 -6.91 -49.27
N GLU A 152 20.50 -5.98 -48.58
CA GLU A 152 21.82 -5.48 -48.97
C GLU A 152 22.87 -6.59 -48.95
N HIS A 153 22.93 -7.40 -47.89
CA HIS A 153 23.84 -8.55 -47.83
C HIS A 153 23.54 -9.58 -48.92
N VAL A 154 22.27 -9.85 -49.24
CA VAL A 154 21.91 -10.75 -50.34
C VAL A 154 22.47 -10.22 -51.67
N ARG A 155 22.33 -8.93 -51.95
CA ARG A 155 22.89 -8.31 -53.17
C ARG A 155 24.41 -8.42 -53.23
N HIS A 156 25.10 -8.08 -52.15
CA HIS A 156 26.57 -8.20 -52.09
C HIS A 156 27.04 -9.65 -52.23
N ASN A 157 26.42 -10.58 -51.49
CA ASN A 157 26.75 -12.00 -51.56
C ASN A 157 26.43 -12.59 -52.94
N LYS A 158 25.40 -12.08 -53.64
CA LYS A 158 25.09 -12.46 -55.01
C LYS A 158 26.21 -12.11 -55.98
N ILE A 159 26.80 -10.93 -55.83
CA ILE A 159 27.95 -10.51 -56.65
C ILE A 159 29.18 -11.35 -56.28
N PHE A 160 29.43 -11.54 -54.99
CA PHE A 160 30.58 -12.28 -54.48
C PHE A 160 30.60 -13.76 -54.92
N LEU A 161 29.44 -14.43 -54.91
CA LEU A 161 29.32 -15.85 -55.23
C LEU A 161 29.08 -16.12 -56.73
N LYS A 162 28.93 -15.06 -57.54
CA LYS A 162 28.53 -15.21 -58.96
C LYS A 162 29.54 -16.04 -59.73
N ASN A 163 29.05 -17.11 -60.37
CA ASN A 163 29.84 -18.02 -61.20
C ASN A 163 31.00 -18.73 -60.47
N LYS A 164 31.05 -18.69 -59.13
CA LYS A 164 32.07 -19.40 -58.33
C LYS A 164 31.64 -20.84 -58.04
N ASN A 165 32.62 -21.71 -57.78
CA ASN A 165 32.42 -23.04 -57.21
C ASN A 165 32.32 -22.90 -55.68
N VAL A 166 31.17 -23.22 -55.11
CA VAL A 166 30.90 -22.94 -53.70
C VAL A 166 30.98 -24.21 -52.86
N THR A 167 31.83 -24.22 -51.85
CA THR A 167 31.86 -25.29 -50.84
C THR A 167 31.22 -24.79 -49.55
N VAL A 168 30.22 -25.50 -49.05
CA VAL A 168 29.50 -25.16 -47.83
C VAL A 168 29.89 -26.13 -46.71
N PHE A 169 30.34 -25.61 -45.59
CA PHE A 169 30.68 -26.39 -44.40
C PHE A 169 29.66 -26.20 -43.29
N PHE A 170 29.24 -27.29 -42.66
CA PHE A 170 28.43 -27.29 -41.44
C PHE A 170 29.25 -27.82 -40.24
N PRO A 171 30.30 -27.11 -39.80
CA PRO A 171 31.21 -27.63 -38.79
C PRO A 171 30.50 -27.85 -37.44
N HIS A 172 30.94 -28.90 -36.74
CA HIS A 172 30.62 -29.07 -35.33
C HIS A 172 31.21 -27.93 -34.48
N LYS A 173 30.59 -27.62 -33.33
CA LYS A 173 31.00 -26.52 -32.44
C LYS A 173 32.46 -26.60 -31.99
N SER A 174 33.02 -27.80 -31.91
CA SER A 174 34.41 -28.06 -31.51
C SER A 174 35.43 -27.73 -32.60
N SER A 175 35.03 -27.71 -33.87
CA SER A 175 35.96 -27.59 -35.00
C SER A 175 36.30 -26.13 -35.32
N ILE A 176 35.33 -25.23 -35.19
CA ILE A 176 35.50 -23.83 -35.59
C ILE A 176 36.31 -23.04 -34.55
N GLY A 177 37.40 -22.38 -35.00
CA GLY A 177 38.28 -21.55 -34.17
C GLY A 177 39.21 -22.30 -33.20
N ARG A 178 39.18 -23.63 -33.17
CA ARG A 178 40.08 -24.47 -32.36
C ARG A 178 40.92 -25.46 -33.17
N SER A 179 40.39 -25.94 -34.29
CA SER A 179 41.08 -26.92 -35.12
C SER A 179 41.89 -26.22 -36.21
N ASP A 180 43.21 -26.32 -36.13
CA ASP A 180 44.12 -25.86 -37.19
C ASP A 180 43.90 -26.65 -38.49
N PHE A 181 43.50 -27.92 -38.38
CA PHE A 181 43.15 -28.75 -39.53
C PHE A 181 41.94 -28.19 -40.28
N PHE A 182 40.84 -27.88 -39.56
CA PHE A 182 39.65 -27.32 -40.20
C PHE A 182 39.94 -25.97 -40.86
N ARG A 183 40.74 -25.11 -40.18
CA ARG A 183 41.19 -23.84 -40.75
C ARG A 183 42.01 -24.04 -42.03
N GLY A 184 42.98 -24.95 -42.00
CA GLY A 184 43.79 -25.29 -43.17
C GLY A 184 42.95 -25.79 -44.33
N TYR A 185 42.00 -26.69 -44.06
CA TYR A 185 41.11 -27.25 -45.08
C TYR A 185 40.21 -26.20 -45.73
N VAL A 186 39.60 -25.32 -44.92
CA VAL A 186 38.79 -24.21 -45.44
C VAL A 186 39.63 -23.27 -46.31
N ASN A 187 40.85 -22.94 -45.88
CA ASN A 187 41.74 -22.06 -46.63
C ASN A 187 42.19 -22.70 -47.95
N GLU A 188 42.48 -24.01 -47.95
CA GLU A 188 42.83 -24.75 -49.16
C GLU A 188 41.67 -24.73 -50.16
N CYS A 189 40.44 -25.00 -49.71
CA CYS A 189 39.24 -24.90 -50.54
C CYS A 189 38.97 -23.47 -51.02
N ALA A 190 39.37 -22.44 -50.26
CA ALA A 190 39.16 -21.04 -50.63
C ALA A 190 40.21 -20.52 -51.62
N ASN A 191 41.39 -21.13 -51.65
CA ASN A 191 42.50 -20.76 -52.54
C ASN A 191 42.42 -21.40 -53.93
N GLN A 192 41.45 -22.29 -54.17
CA GLN A 192 41.24 -22.87 -55.49
C GLN A 192 40.76 -21.78 -56.49
N ASN A 193 41.04 -22.00 -57.77
CA ASN A 193 40.65 -21.04 -58.80
C ASN A 193 39.12 -20.93 -58.88
N ASN A 194 38.63 -19.69 -58.73
CA ASN A 194 37.21 -19.36 -58.83
C ASN A 194 36.33 -20.12 -57.81
N SER A 195 36.86 -20.44 -56.63
CA SER A 195 36.13 -21.04 -55.52
C SER A 195 35.73 -20.01 -54.46
N ALA A 196 34.63 -20.27 -53.76
CA ALA A 196 34.28 -19.60 -52.52
C ALA A 196 33.85 -20.62 -51.47
N VAL A 197 34.14 -20.34 -50.21
CA VAL A 197 33.77 -21.20 -49.10
C VAL A 197 32.77 -20.49 -48.21
N ILE A 198 31.67 -21.17 -47.91
CA ILE A 198 30.65 -20.72 -46.96
C ILE A 198 30.73 -21.59 -45.72
N VAL A 199 31.00 -20.99 -44.57
CA VAL A 199 31.01 -21.70 -43.29
C VAL A 199 29.76 -21.33 -42.50
N VAL A 200 28.89 -22.32 -42.27
CA VAL A 200 27.66 -22.14 -41.50
C VAL A 200 27.99 -22.23 -40.02
N SER A 201 27.96 -21.10 -39.33
CA SER A 201 28.29 -21.03 -37.91
C SER A 201 27.31 -21.85 -37.08
N PRO A 202 27.80 -22.80 -36.23
CA PRO A 202 26.95 -23.57 -35.31
C PRO A 202 26.56 -22.78 -34.05
N PHE A 203 27.01 -21.52 -33.95
CA PHE A 203 26.72 -20.64 -32.81
C PHE A 203 25.63 -19.63 -33.16
N VAL A 204 24.85 -19.25 -32.15
CA VAL A 204 23.79 -18.23 -32.29
C VAL A 204 24.36 -16.82 -32.08
N PHE A 205 25.15 -16.61 -31.01
CA PHE A 205 25.67 -15.29 -30.64
C PHE A 205 27.19 -15.14 -30.71
N ASN A 206 27.91 -16.26 -30.83
CA ASN A 206 29.37 -16.22 -30.80
C ASN A 206 29.94 -15.73 -32.14
N GLY A 207 30.99 -14.91 -32.08
CA GLY A 207 31.66 -14.32 -33.24
C GLY A 207 32.88 -15.10 -33.73
N ILE A 208 33.10 -16.32 -33.22
CA ILE A 208 34.24 -17.17 -33.62
C ILE A 208 34.12 -17.50 -35.10
N GLY A 209 35.18 -17.17 -35.85
CA GLY A 209 35.37 -17.59 -37.23
C GLY A 209 36.50 -18.58 -37.43
N VAL A 210 36.77 -18.87 -38.69
CA VAL A 210 37.79 -19.80 -39.18
C VAL A 210 39.19 -19.21 -39.01
N SER A 211 39.35 -17.90 -39.26
CA SER A 211 40.61 -17.16 -39.12
C SER A 211 41.07 -16.99 -37.67
N GLY A 212 40.27 -17.42 -36.69
CA GLY A 212 40.48 -17.13 -35.27
C GLY A 212 39.92 -15.76 -34.84
N ASN A 213 39.42 -14.95 -35.78
CA ASN A 213 38.78 -13.68 -35.49
C ASN A 213 37.47 -13.90 -34.69
N LYS A 214 37.36 -13.21 -33.55
CA LYS A 214 36.24 -13.30 -32.60
C LYS A 214 35.23 -12.14 -32.69
N LYS A 215 35.33 -11.28 -33.72
CA LYS A 215 34.40 -10.16 -33.92
C LYS A 215 32.96 -10.65 -34.05
N ARG A 216 32.05 -10.11 -33.24
CA ARG A 216 30.62 -10.46 -33.34
C ARG A 216 30.07 -10.05 -34.70
N PHE A 217 29.19 -10.89 -35.25
CA PHE A 217 28.45 -10.60 -36.47
C PHE A 217 27.02 -11.10 -36.31
N GLY A 218 26.07 -10.36 -36.88
CA GLY A 218 24.65 -10.67 -36.82
C GLY A 218 24.26 -11.77 -37.81
N ILE A 219 24.52 -11.54 -39.10
CA ILE A 219 24.01 -12.35 -40.20
C ILE A 219 25.13 -13.11 -40.91
N CYS A 220 26.08 -12.37 -41.49
CA CYS A 220 27.25 -12.91 -42.17
C CYS A 220 28.47 -12.04 -41.95
N ARG A 221 29.66 -12.60 -42.19
CA ARG A 221 30.95 -11.92 -42.09
C ARG A 221 31.94 -12.54 -43.08
N TYR A 222 32.71 -11.70 -43.76
CA TYR A 222 33.87 -12.15 -44.52
C TYR A 222 35.03 -12.40 -43.56
N ASP A 223 35.57 -13.61 -43.59
CA ASP A 223 36.67 -14.03 -42.70
C ASP A 223 37.99 -14.24 -43.46
N GLY A 224 37.98 -13.91 -44.75
CA GLY A 224 39.07 -13.96 -45.72
C GLY A 224 38.54 -13.53 -47.10
N GLU A 225 39.40 -13.52 -48.11
CA GLU A 225 39.04 -13.07 -49.46
C GLU A 225 37.94 -13.95 -50.11
N ASN A 226 38.03 -15.27 -49.95
CA ASN A 226 37.07 -16.23 -50.49
C ASN A 226 36.27 -16.99 -49.42
N VAL A 227 36.28 -16.53 -48.16
CA VAL A 227 35.63 -17.21 -47.03
C VAL A 227 34.53 -16.35 -46.42
N LEU A 228 33.29 -16.84 -46.52
CA LEU A 228 32.10 -16.22 -45.97
C LEU A 228 31.56 -17.05 -44.80
N ILE A 229 31.45 -16.45 -43.62
CA ILE A 229 30.80 -17.08 -42.46
C ILE A 229 29.38 -16.57 -42.35
N VAL A 230 28.43 -17.48 -42.21
CA VAL A 230 26.99 -17.16 -42.15
C VAL A 230 26.34 -17.80 -40.93
N ARG A 231 25.32 -17.15 -40.37
CA ARG A 231 24.42 -17.83 -39.43
C ARG A 231 23.56 -18.84 -40.16
N ARG A 232 23.21 -19.94 -39.47
CA ARG A 232 22.32 -20.98 -39.98
C ARG A 232 20.98 -20.43 -40.49
N SER A 233 20.38 -19.47 -39.78
CA SER A 233 19.13 -18.82 -40.19
C SER A 233 19.24 -18.05 -41.51
N TYR A 234 20.41 -17.46 -41.78
CA TYR A 234 20.64 -16.72 -43.02
C TYR A 234 21.05 -17.62 -44.18
N TYR A 235 21.78 -18.71 -43.89
CA TYR A 235 22.22 -19.68 -44.91
C TYR A 235 21.05 -20.19 -45.76
N PHE A 236 19.92 -20.56 -45.17
CA PHE A 236 18.78 -21.07 -45.94
C PHE A 236 18.20 -20.04 -46.89
N LEU A 237 18.15 -18.76 -46.50
CA LEU A 237 17.75 -17.71 -47.43
C LEU A 237 18.80 -17.48 -48.51
N LEU A 238 20.08 -17.49 -48.15
CA LEU A 238 21.16 -17.36 -49.12
C LEU A 238 21.13 -18.51 -50.13
N LYS A 239 20.78 -19.72 -49.68
CA LYS A 239 20.62 -20.91 -50.52
C LYS A 239 19.57 -20.68 -51.60
N GLU A 240 18.34 -20.37 -51.16
CA GLU A 240 17.18 -20.16 -52.03
C GLU A 240 17.33 -18.97 -53.00
N HIS A 241 17.93 -17.86 -52.55
CA HIS A 241 17.93 -16.61 -53.31
C HIS A 241 19.22 -16.38 -54.11
N VAL A 242 20.33 -17.02 -53.73
CA VAL A 242 21.66 -16.76 -54.30
C VAL A 242 22.35 -18.03 -54.74
N ILE A 243 22.55 -19.00 -53.83
CA ILE A 243 23.40 -20.16 -54.10
C ILE A 243 22.83 -20.97 -55.26
N ASP A 244 21.56 -21.33 -55.18
CA ASP A 244 20.89 -22.18 -56.18
C ASP A 244 20.72 -21.48 -57.54
N LYS A 245 20.83 -20.14 -57.58
CA LYS A 245 20.55 -19.35 -58.80
C LYS A 245 21.79 -18.83 -59.53
N VAL A 246 22.93 -18.69 -58.83
CA VAL A 246 24.07 -17.90 -59.35
C VAL A 246 25.40 -18.64 -59.21
N CYS A 247 25.49 -19.67 -58.37
CA CYS A 247 26.72 -20.44 -58.21
C CYS A 247 26.88 -21.43 -59.38
N LYS A 248 28.13 -21.71 -59.76
CA LYS A 248 28.44 -22.64 -60.85
C LYS A 248 28.29 -24.09 -60.41
N SER A 249 28.79 -24.40 -59.23
CA SER A 249 28.68 -25.70 -58.58
C SER A 249 28.62 -25.50 -57.07
N VAL A 250 27.96 -26.42 -56.38
CA VAL A 250 27.78 -26.36 -54.93
C VAL A 250 28.10 -27.73 -54.33
N THR A 251 28.96 -27.75 -53.32
CA THR A 251 29.29 -28.95 -52.57
C THR A 251 29.03 -28.70 -51.10
N GLU A 252 28.19 -29.52 -50.48
CA GLU A 252 27.84 -29.41 -49.06
C GLU A 252 28.56 -30.50 -48.25
N ILE A 253 29.23 -30.08 -47.17
CA ILE A 253 30.01 -30.96 -46.28
C ILE A 253 29.47 -30.77 -44.86
N TYR A 254 28.99 -31.87 -44.30
CA TYR A 254 28.34 -31.95 -42.98
C TYR A 254 29.32 -32.38 -41.88
#